data_AF-A0A7J4AB14-F1
#
_entry.id   AF-A0A7J4AB14-F1
#
_cell.length_a   1.000
_cell.length_b   1.000
_cell.length_c   1.000
_cell.angle_alpha   90.00
_cell.angle_beta   90.00
_cell.angle_gamma   90.00
#
_symmetry.space_group_name_H-M   'P 1'
#
loop_
_entity.id
_entity.type
_entity.pdbx_description
1 polymer ?
#
loop_
_entity_poly.entity_id
_entity_poly.type
_entity_poly.pdbx_seq_one_letter_code
_entity_poly.pdbx_strand_id
1 'polypeptide(L)'
;MKYEDHILYNFNSFCFRIYKFIIIFFYLSLEMVCDQCNGSGKIVCKNCEGKGYYMDRMDYTYYVCLACGGEGTTSFYTIPSLLKAVNKKEVKLGSGWIICNKCQGKGLIDNDYEFLISIIRKLMNNEKLTSEEIQTLKEKYKI
;
A
#
# COMPACT_ATOMS: atom_id res chain seq x y z
N MET A 1 52.55 30.78 -0.91
CA MET A 1 52.36 29.31 -0.91
C MET A 1 51.31 28.98 0.13
N LYS A 2 50.08 28.72 -0.30
CA LYS A 2 49.03 28.12 0.54
C LYS A 2 48.35 27.03 -0.27
N TYR A 3 48.04 25.97 0.45
CA TYR A 3 47.85 24.60 0.01
C TYR A 3 46.33 24.34 -0.02
N GLU A 4 45.58 25.01 -0.89
CA GLU A 4 44.10 24.95 -0.83
C GLU A 4 43.35 24.80 -2.16
N ASP A 5 44.03 24.62 -3.30
CA ASP A 5 43.35 24.63 -4.61
C ASP A 5 43.08 23.25 -5.24
N HIS A 6 43.31 22.14 -4.51
CA HIS A 6 43.14 20.78 -5.07
C HIS A 6 42.02 19.92 -4.43
N ILE A 7 41.22 20.44 -3.50
CA ILE A 7 40.11 19.67 -2.84
C ILE A 7 38.72 20.20 -3.22
N LEU A 8 38.56 20.84 -4.40
CA LEU A 8 37.25 21.35 -4.85
C LEU A 8 36.71 20.73 -6.14
N TYR A 9 37.46 19.85 -6.80
CA TYR A 9 37.08 19.32 -8.12
C TYR A 9 36.73 17.83 -8.19
N ASN A 10 36.64 17.11 -7.06
CA ASN A 10 36.34 15.66 -7.09
C ASN A 10 35.33 15.14 -6.05
N PHE A 11 34.77 16.01 -5.19
CA PHE A 11 33.73 15.61 -4.22
C PHE A 11 32.30 16.02 -4.63
N ASN A 12 32.13 16.74 -5.75
CA ASN A 12 30.86 17.37 -6.15
C ASN A 12 30.00 16.59 -7.15
N SER A 13 30.45 15.44 -7.68
CA SER A 13 29.69 14.68 -8.70
C SER A 13 28.73 13.65 -8.11
N PHE A 14 29.05 13.10 -6.93
CA PHE A 14 28.29 11.99 -6.32
C PHE A 14 27.07 12.49 -5.50
N CYS A 15 27.25 13.51 -4.65
CA CYS A 15 26.16 14.08 -3.84
C CYS A 15 25.05 14.73 -4.69
N PHE A 16 25.39 15.38 -5.81
CA PHE A 16 24.39 16.03 -6.68
C PHE A 16 23.54 15.02 -7.46
N ARG A 17 24.12 13.87 -7.83
CA ARG A 17 23.39 12.73 -8.42
C ARG A 17 22.41 12.11 -7.44
N ILE A 18 22.80 11.96 -6.18
CA ILE A 18 21.96 11.40 -5.10
C ILE A 18 20.79 12.35 -4.78
N TYR A 19 21.01 13.67 -4.71
CA TYR A 19 19.97 14.63 -4.38
C TYR A 19 18.86 14.71 -5.45
N LYS A 20 19.25 14.67 -6.73
CA LYS A 20 18.29 14.58 -7.85
C LYS A 20 17.52 13.25 -7.83
N PHE A 21 18.17 12.18 -7.37
CA PHE A 21 17.58 10.84 -7.19
C PHE A 21 16.57 10.76 -6.05
N ILE A 22 16.86 11.37 -4.90
CA ILE A 22 15.95 11.40 -3.75
C ILE A 22 14.68 12.16 -4.14
N ILE A 23 14.78 13.25 -4.89
CA ILE A 23 13.63 14.00 -5.38
C ILE A 23 12.78 13.15 -6.34
N ILE A 24 13.40 12.42 -7.27
CA ILE A 24 12.68 11.49 -8.18
C ILE A 24 11.97 10.39 -7.38
N PHE A 25 12.64 9.80 -6.39
CA PHE A 25 12.06 8.77 -5.54
C PHE A 25 10.89 9.31 -4.70
N PHE A 26 11.00 10.54 -4.18
CA PHE A 26 9.95 11.20 -3.42
C PHE A 26 8.73 11.55 -4.29
N TYR A 27 8.95 12.06 -5.51
CA TYR A 27 7.86 12.36 -6.45
C TYR A 27 7.19 11.09 -6.99
N LEU A 28 7.93 10.02 -7.31
CA LEU A 28 7.33 8.77 -7.79
C LEU A 28 6.57 8.03 -6.70
N SER A 29 6.99 8.16 -5.44
CA SER A 29 6.31 7.52 -4.32
C SER A 29 4.87 8.00 -4.12
N LEU A 30 4.51 9.18 -4.64
CA LEU A 30 3.14 9.74 -4.59
C LEU A 30 2.21 9.17 -5.68
N GLU A 31 2.71 8.87 -6.89
CA GLU A 31 1.87 8.37 -7.99
C GLU A 31 1.60 6.86 -7.92
N MET A 32 2.41 6.14 -7.15
CA MET A 32 2.30 4.68 -7.01
C MET A 32 1.39 4.23 -5.89
N VAL A 33 0.92 5.19 -5.08
CA VAL A 33 -0.08 4.94 -4.03
C VAL A 33 -1.34 4.44 -4.71
N CYS A 34 -1.81 3.27 -4.27
CA CYS A 34 -3.07 2.75 -4.77
C CYS A 34 -4.21 3.70 -4.34
N ASP A 35 -4.74 4.42 -5.32
CA ASP A 35 -5.92 5.29 -5.26
C ASP A 35 -7.14 4.64 -4.59
N GLN A 36 -7.36 3.34 -4.79
CA GLN A 36 -8.52 2.64 -4.26
C GLN A 36 -8.46 2.48 -2.73
N CYS A 37 -7.26 2.37 -2.17
CA CYS A 37 -7.07 2.23 -0.73
C CYS A 37 -6.29 3.38 -0.10
N ASN A 38 -5.98 4.43 -0.87
CA ASN A 38 -5.09 5.54 -0.50
C ASN A 38 -3.83 5.06 0.23
N GLY A 39 -3.18 4.02 -0.29
CA GLY A 39 -1.95 3.48 0.30
C GLY A 39 -2.10 2.54 1.49
N SER A 40 -3.30 2.39 2.06
CA SER A 40 -3.49 1.55 3.26
C SER A 40 -3.44 0.04 3.00
N GLY A 41 -3.60 -0.38 1.74
CA GLY A 41 -3.74 -1.79 1.35
C GLY A 41 -5.09 -2.42 1.72
N LYS A 42 -5.99 -1.70 2.40
CA LYS A 42 -7.28 -2.21 2.85
C LYS A 42 -8.41 -1.28 2.43
N ILE A 43 -9.58 -1.84 2.20
CA ILE A 43 -10.80 -1.07 1.90
C ILE A 43 -11.91 -1.46 2.86
N VAL A 44 -12.82 -0.53 3.13
CA VAL A 44 -13.98 -0.77 4.00
C VAL A 44 -14.83 -1.89 3.40
N CYS A 45 -15.17 -2.88 4.23
CA CYS A 45 -16.04 -3.97 3.83
C CYS A 45 -17.45 -3.43 3.59
N LYS A 46 -17.92 -3.48 2.34
CA LYS A 46 -19.24 -2.98 1.95
C LYS A 46 -20.39 -3.75 2.60
N ASN A 47 -20.20 -5.03 2.89
CA ASN A 47 -21.26 -5.88 3.47
C ASN A 47 -21.61 -5.52 4.92
N CYS A 48 -20.65 -4.97 5.66
CA CYS A 48 -20.88 -4.57 7.06
C CYS A 48 -20.57 -3.09 7.32
N GLU A 49 -20.31 -2.31 6.27
CA GLU A 49 -19.99 -0.89 6.36
C GLU A 49 -18.89 -0.58 7.39
N GLY A 50 -17.89 -1.47 7.51
CA GLY A 50 -16.81 -1.31 8.50
C GLY A 50 -17.10 -1.80 9.91
N LYS A 51 -18.31 -2.26 10.22
CA LYS A 51 -18.72 -2.66 11.58
C LYS A 51 -18.26 -4.06 11.98
N GLY A 52 -17.99 -4.94 11.00
CA GLY A 52 -17.63 -6.34 11.25
C GLY A 52 -18.84 -7.27 11.49
N TYR A 53 -20.04 -6.71 11.52
CA TYR A 53 -21.33 -7.39 11.63
C TYR A 53 -22.41 -6.57 10.92
N TYR A 54 -23.55 -7.18 10.62
CA TYR A 54 -24.71 -6.50 10.06
C TYR A 54 -25.99 -6.93 10.79
N MET A 55 -27.01 -6.08 10.72
CA MET A 55 -28.29 -6.31 11.38
C MET A 55 -29.36 -6.57 10.31
N ASP A 56 -30.13 -7.63 10.47
CA ASP A 56 -31.37 -7.82 9.72
C ASP A 56 -32.46 -6.91 10.31
N ARG A 57 -33.11 -6.15 9.44
CA ARG A 57 -34.10 -5.14 9.83
C ARG A 57 -35.46 -5.76 10.14
N MET A 58 -35.72 -7.00 9.74
CA MET A 58 -37.01 -7.64 10.00
C MET A 58 -37.14 -8.11 11.46
N ASP A 59 -36.06 -8.60 12.05
CA ASP A 59 -36.07 -9.24 13.38
C ASP A 59 -35.05 -8.64 14.36
N TYR A 60 -34.33 -7.58 13.96
CA TYR A 60 -33.25 -6.96 14.72
C TYR A 60 -32.12 -7.95 15.09
N THR A 61 -31.94 -9.02 14.30
CA THR A 61 -30.89 -10.00 14.51
C THR A 61 -29.56 -9.52 13.96
N TYR A 62 -28.48 -9.77 14.70
CA TYR A 62 -27.11 -9.45 14.30
C TYR A 62 -26.36 -10.68 13.80
N TYR A 63 -25.66 -10.51 12.68
CA TYR A 63 -24.86 -11.54 12.02
C TYR A 63 -23.41 -11.08 11.89
N VAL A 64 -22.46 -11.97 12.16
CA VAL A 64 -21.03 -11.70 11.93
C VAL A 64 -20.75 -11.59 10.43
N CYS A 65 -19.90 -10.65 10.05
CA CYS A 65 -19.57 -10.46 8.64
C CYS A 65 -18.44 -11.40 8.21
N LEU A 66 -18.81 -12.53 7.61
CA LEU A 66 -17.87 -13.51 7.08
C LEU A 66 -16.93 -12.93 6.02
N ALA A 67 -17.42 -11.99 5.21
CA ALA A 67 -16.65 -11.37 4.12
C ALA A 67 -15.40 -10.61 4.57
N CYS A 68 -15.32 -10.19 5.85
CA CYS A 68 -14.16 -9.51 6.42
C CYS A 68 -13.50 -10.29 7.55
N GLY A 69 -13.65 -11.62 7.54
CA GLY A 69 -12.98 -12.54 8.46
C GLY A 69 -13.70 -12.76 9.79
N GLY A 70 -15.01 -12.47 9.83
CA GLY A 70 -15.86 -12.88 10.95
C GLY A 70 -16.06 -14.39 10.91
N GLU A 71 -16.16 -15.02 12.08
CA GLU A 71 -16.31 -16.47 12.24
C GLU A 71 -17.29 -16.76 13.38
N GLY A 72 -18.00 -17.88 13.30
CA GLY A 72 -19.02 -18.24 14.29
C GLY A 72 -20.19 -18.98 13.64
N THR A 73 -21.05 -19.58 14.45
CA THR A 73 -22.27 -20.22 13.95
C THR A 73 -23.20 -19.12 13.43
N THR A 74 -23.91 -19.38 12.33
CA THR A 74 -25.00 -18.55 11.79
C THR A 74 -26.22 -18.59 12.72
N SER A 75 -26.01 -18.30 14.00
CA SER A 75 -27.06 -18.28 15.01
C SER A 75 -27.46 -16.83 15.28
N PHE A 76 -28.75 -16.64 15.47
CA PHE A 76 -29.38 -15.34 15.63
C PHE A 76 -28.91 -14.71 16.95
N TYR A 77 -28.28 -13.53 16.91
CA TYR A 77 -27.85 -12.82 18.11
C TYR A 77 -28.60 -11.49 18.29
N THR A 78 -29.04 -11.20 19.51
CA THR A 78 -29.27 -9.83 19.97
C THR A 78 -27.92 -9.16 20.31
N ILE A 79 -27.85 -7.82 20.39
CA ILE A 79 -26.60 -7.11 20.78
C ILE A 79 -25.95 -7.70 22.05
N PRO A 80 -26.68 -7.91 23.17
CA PRO A 80 -26.06 -8.44 24.38
C PRO A 80 -25.53 -9.88 24.21
N SER A 81 -26.26 -10.72 23.48
CA SER A 81 -25.86 -12.11 23.22
C SER A 81 -24.63 -12.18 22.31
N LEU A 82 -24.55 -11.32 21.30
CA LEU A 82 -23.38 -11.20 20.42
C LEU A 82 -22.14 -10.81 21.23
N LEU A 83 -22.23 -9.74 22.03
CA LEU A 83 -21.11 -9.27 22.86
C LEU A 83 -20.65 -10.33 23.86
N LYS A 84 -21.59 -11.07 24.45
CA LYS A 84 -21.28 -12.19 25.36
C LYS A 84 -20.56 -13.32 24.63
N ALA A 85 -21.01 -13.70 23.43
CA ALA A 85 -20.38 -14.74 22.62
C ALA A 85 -18.97 -14.33 22.16
N VAL A 86 -18.78 -13.06 21.79
CA VAL A 86 -17.46 -12.50 21.45
C VAL A 86 -16.51 -12.57 22.65
N ASN A 87 -16.97 -12.15 23.83
CA ASN A 87 -16.15 -12.18 25.05
C ASN A 87 -15.74 -13.62 25.43
N LYS A 88 -16.65 -14.59 25.22
CA LYS A 88 -16.36 -16.01 25.40
C LYS A 88 -15.53 -16.65 24.28
N LYS A 89 -15.21 -15.90 23.22
CA LYS A 89 -14.51 -16.39 22.01
C LYS A 89 -15.26 -17.50 21.27
N GLU A 90 -16.58 -17.58 21.44
CA GLU A 90 -17.47 -18.50 20.70
C GLU A 90 -17.72 -17.99 19.27
N VAL A 91 -17.62 -16.67 19.08
CA VAL A 91 -17.68 -16.00 17.78
C VAL A 91 -16.59 -14.94 17.67
N LYS A 92 -16.24 -14.62 16.42
CA LYS A 92 -15.26 -13.60 16.04
C LYS A 92 -15.95 -12.60 15.12
N LEU A 93 -15.97 -11.33 15.52
CA LEU A 93 -16.46 -10.27 14.65
C LEU A 93 -15.54 -10.14 13.43
N GLY A 94 -16.14 -9.77 12.30
CA GLY A 94 -15.36 -9.39 11.13
C GLY A 94 -14.53 -8.15 11.42
N SER A 95 -13.42 -7.99 10.71
CA SER A 95 -12.53 -6.84 10.90
C SER A 95 -13.17 -5.52 10.47
N GLY A 96 -14.20 -5.55 9.62
CA GLY A 96 -14.74 -4.37 8.95
C GLY A 96 -13.96 -3.98 7.68
N TRP A 97 -12.85 -4.65 7.39
CA TRP A 97 -11.97 -4.32 6.27
C TRP A 97 -11.72 -5.54 5.40
N ILE A 98 -11.56 -5.33 4.09
CA ILE A 98 -11.12 -6.37 3.16
C ILE A 98 -9.83 -5.93 2.47
N ILE A 99 -9.05 -6.90 2.01
CA ILE A 99 -7.83 -6.65 1.25
C ILE A 99 -8.19 -5.89 -0.03
N CYS A 100 -7.45 -4.83 -0.34
CA CYS A 100 -7.64 -4.11 -1.59
C CYS A 100 -7.18 -5.01 -2.74
N ASN A 101 -8.11 -5.42 -3.61
CA ASN A 101 -7.80 -6.29 -4.75
C ASN A 101 -6.86 -5.64 -5.76
N LYS A 102 -6.90 -4.30 -5.92
CA LYS A 102 -6.05 -3.58 -6.90
C LYS A 102 -4.57 -3.64 -6.55
N CYS A 103 -4.21 -3.56 -5.26
CA CYS A 103 -2.82 -3.61 -4.80
C CYS A 103 -2.49 -4.88 -3.99
N GLN A 104 -3.41 -5.86 -3.95
CA GLN A 104 -3.25 -7.11 -3.22
C GLN A 104 -2.79 -6.93 -1.76
N GLY A 105 -3.24 -5.86 -1.11
CA GLY A 105 -2.89 -5.56 0.29
C GLY A 105 -1.61 -4.76 0.50
N LYS A 106 -0.82 -4.50 -0.55
CA LYS A 106 0.47 -3.80 -0.43
C LYS A 106 0.34 -2.29 -0.26
N GLY A 107 -0.77 -1.71 -0.70
CA GLY A 107 -0.98 -0.25 -0.72
C GLY A 107 -0.33 0.45 -1.93
N LEU A 108 0.50 -0.25 -2.70
CA LEU A 108 1.18 0.25 -3.89
C LEU A 108 0.85 -0.62 -5.11
N ILE A 109 0.92 -0.05 -6.32
CA ILE A 109 0.71 -0.81 -7.56
C ILE A 109 2.03 -1.49 -7.99
N ASP A 110 2.02 -2.82 -7.99
CA ASP A 110 3.21 -3.67 -8.11
C ASP A 110 4.01 -3.50 -9.40
N ASN A 111 3.33 -3.38 -10.55
CA ASN A 111 4.01 -3.37 -11.85
C ASN A 111 4.96 -2.18 -12.01
N ASP A 112 4.61 -1.05 -11.40
CA ASP A 112 5.40 0.17 -11.50
C ASP A 112 6.51 0.18 -10.46
N TYR A 113 6.25 -0.35 -9.27
CA TYR A 113 7.26 -0.47 -8.22
C TYR A 113 8.43 -1.36 -8.62
N GLU A 114 8.15 -2.58 -9.08
CA GLU A 114 9.21 -3.52 -9.48
C GLU A 114 10.03 -2.99 -10.66
N PHE A 115 9.35 -2.38 -11.64
CA PHE A 115 10.02 -1.71 -12.75
C PHE A 115 10.98 -0.63 -12.26
N LEU A 116 10.51 0.33 -11.47
CA LEU A 116 11.33 1.44 -11.01
C LEU A 116 12.48 1.00 -10.10
N ILE A 117 12.26 0.03 -9.22
CA ILE A 117 13.34 -0.54 -8.40
C ILE A 117 14.40 -1.21 -9.28
N SER A 118 14.00 -1.89 -10.35
CA SER A 118 14.95 -2.47 -11.31
C SER A 118 15.78 -1.41 -12.03
N ILE A 119 15.16 -0.30 -12.46
CA ILE A 119 15.85 0.87 -13.04
C ILE A 119 16.86 1.44 -12.05
N ILE A 120 16.45 1.61 -10.80
CA ILE A 120 17.31 2.16 -9.74
C ILE A 120 18.51 1.26 -9.50
N ARG A 121 18.31 -0.06 -9.39
CA ARG A 121 19.41 -1.03 -9.21
C ARG A 121 20.41 -0.94 -10.36
N LYS A 122 19.93 -0.89 -11.61
CA LYS A 122 20.78 -0.71 -12.80
C LYS A 122 21.61 0.57 -12.72
N LEU A 123 20.96 1.70 -12.40
CA LEU A 123 21.64 3.00 -12.30
C LEU A 123 22.65 3.03 -11.15
N MET A 124 22.36 2.41 -10.00
CA MET A 124 23.31 2.27 -8.88
C MET A 124 24.54 1.43 -9.27
N ASN A 125 24.37 0.44 -10.14
CA ASN A 125 25.43 -0.42 -10.65
C ASN A 125 26.16 0.15 -11.88
N ASN A 126 25.84 1.39 -12.31
CA ASN A 126 26.31 1.99 -13.57
C ASN A 126 25.98 1.16 -14.83
N GLU A 127 24.92 0.37 -14.78
CA GLU A 127 24.40 -0.36 -15.94
C GLU A 127 23.64 0.59 -16.87
N LYS A 128 23.75 0.34 -18.18
CA LYS A 128 22.98 1.10 -19.17
C LYS A 128 21.53 0.64 -19.17
N LEU A 129 20.61 1.60 -19.14
CA LEU A 129 19.19 1.36 -19.39
C LEU A 129 18.95 1.03 -20.86
N THR A 130 18.00 0.13 -21.11
CA THR A 130 17.54 -0.20 -22.46
C THR A 130 16.69 0.94 -23.06
N SER A 131 16.54 0.92 -24.38
CA SER A 131 15.72 1.92 -25.09
C SER A 131 14.26 1.90 -24.64
N GLU A 132 13.69 0.72 -24.37
CA GLU A 132 12.32 0.53 -23.89
C GLU A 132 12.13 1.07 -22.47
N GLU A 133 13.11 0.85 -21.59
CA GLU A 133 13.11 1.40 -20.23
C GLU A 133 13.16 2.92 -20.25
N ILE A 134 14.02 3.51 -21.09
CA ILE A 134 14.11 4.96 -21.27
C ILE A 134 12.80 5.53 -21.84
N GLN A 135 12.18 4.84 -22.79
CA GLN A 135 10.90 5.28 -23.37
C GLN A 135 9.79 5.26 -22.31
N THR A 136 9.72 4.20 -21.52
CA THR A 136 8.75 4.05 -20.42
C THR A 136 8.94 5.16 -19.37
N LEU A 137 10.18 5.47 -19.00
CA LEU A 137 10.51 6.57 -18.08
C LEU A 137 10.04 7.93 -18.61
N LYS A 138 10.18 8.19 -19.91
CA LYS A 138 9.74 9.45 -20.54
C LYS A 138 8.23 9.55 -20.69
N GLU A 139 7.58 8.51 -21.19
CA GLU A 139 6.15 8.55 -21.52
C GLU A 139 5.26 8.43 -20.29
N LYS A 140 5.61 7.50 -19.39
CA LYS A 140 4.79 7.18 -18.23
C LYS A 140 5.12 8.05 -17.03
N TYR A 141 6.41 8.28 -16.77
CA TYR A 141 6.89 8.98 -15.57
C TYR A 141 7.41 10.40 -15.84
N LYS A 142 7.49 10.82 -17.12
CA LYS A 142 7.97 12.14 -17.54
C LYS A 142 9.39 12.48 -17.03
N ILE A 143 10.24 11.45 -16.92
CA ILE A 143 11.66 11.55 -16.52
C ILE A 143 12.56 11.71 -17.74
#